data_AF-A0A7R7ELF8-F1
#
_entry.id   AF-A0A7R7ELF8-F1
#
_cell.length_a   1.000
_cell.length_b   1.000
_cell.length_c   1.000
_cell.angle_alpha   90.00
_cell.angle_beta   90.00
_cell.angle_gamma   90.00
#
_symmetry.space_group_name_H-M   'P 1'
#
loop_
_entity.id
_entity.type
_entity.pdbx_description
1 polymer ?
#
loop_
_entity_poly.entity_id
_entity_poly.type
_entity_poly.pdbx_seq_one_letter_code
_entity_poly.pdbx_strand_id
1 'polypeptide(L)' 'MIGNETDGLCNTFKDSCDILTTIPMVETSYASSFNVGCAATVMFYEAMKQRYQYLEV' A
#
# COMPACT_ATOMS: atom_id res chain seq x y z
N MET A 1 0.20 7.67 2.59
CA MET A 1 -0.93 8.30 1.85
C MET A 1 -1.48 7.28 0.87
N ILE A 2 -2.75 7.37 0.46
CA ILE A 2 -3.34 6.47 -0.55
C ILE A 2 -3.86 7.33 -1.71
N GLY A 3 -3.48 6.98 -2.94
CA GLY A 3 -3.85 7.69 -4.15
C GLY A 3 -5.26 7.37 -4.65
N ASN A 4 -5.69 8.02 -5.72
CA ASN A 4 -6.95 7.65 -6.39
C ASN A 4 -6.78 6.33 -7.17
N GLU A 5 -7.89 5.74 -7.64
CA GLU A 5 -7.87 4.44 -8.32
C GLU A 5 -7.13 4.44 -9.65
N THR A 6 -7.21 5.54 -10.40
CA THR A 6 -6.76 5.58 -11.80
C THR A 6 -5.30 6.03 -11.92
N ASP A 7 -4.95 7.12 -11.25
CA ASP A 7 -3.65 7.81 -11.39
C ASP A 7 -2.74 7.56 -10.18
N GLY A 8 -3.29 7.04 -9.08
CA GLY A 8 -2.57 6.88 -7.83
C GLY A 8 -2.25 8.23 -7.17
N LEU A 9 -1.06 8.35 -6.58
CA LEU A 9 -0.58 9.58 -5.94
C LEU A 9 0.08 10.50 -6.97
N CYS A 10 -0.31 11.77 -6.97
CA CYS A 10 0.38 12.79 -7.76
C CYS A 10 1.80 13.04 -7.22
N ASN A 11 2.65 13.66 -8.05
CA ASN A 11 4.07 13.81 -7.72
C ASN A 11 4.30 14.62 -6.44
N THR A 12 3.58 15.73 -6.26
CA THR A 12 3.67 16.56 -5.06
C THR A 12 3.43 15.76 -3.77
N PHE A 13 2.46 14.84 -3.78
CA PHE A 13 2.19 14.00 -2.62
C PHE A 13 3.19 12.88 -2.44
N LYS A 14 3.72 12.30 -3.53
CA LYS A 14 4.82 11.33 -3.46
C LYS A 14 6.08 11.96 -2.85
N ASP A 15 6.43 13.15 -3.30
CA ASP A 15 7.62 13.89 -2.84
C ASP A 15 7.48 14.32 -1.36
N SER A 16 6.25 14.48 -0.87
CA SER A 16 5.97 14.79 0.52
C SER A 16 5.98 13.57 1.46
N CYS A 17 6.08 12.35 0.93
CA CYS A 17 6.10 11.14 1.75
C CYS A 17 7.54 10.79 2.19
N ASP A 18 7.72 10.48 3.48
CA ASP A 18 9.01 10.00 3.99
C ASP A 18 9.39 8.62 3.42
N ILE A 19 8.36 7.77 3.22
CA ILE A 19 8.51 6.41 2.71
C ILE A 19 7.44 6.16 1.66
N LEU A 20 7.88 5.65 0.52
CA LEU A 20 7.01 5.06 -0.49
C LEU A 20 7.02 3.54 -0.32
N THR A 21 5.84 2.95 -0.22
CA THR A 21 5.67 1.50 -0.08
C THR A 21 4.82 0.96 -1.23
N THR A 22 5.06 -0.30 -1.59
CA THR A 22 4.34 -0.99 -2.66
C THR A 22 3.94 -2.39 -2.20
N ILE A 23 2.82 -2.90 -2.73
CA ILE A 23 2.46 -4.31 -2.59
C ILE A 23 3.19 -5.05 -3.70
N PRO A 24 4.04 -6.05 -3.39
CA PRO A 24 4.68 -6.84 -4.43
C PRO A 24 3.62 -7.51 -5.31
N MET A 25 3.74 -7.34 -6.63
CA MET A 25 2.91 -7.99 -7.62
C MET A 25 3.82 -8.78 -8.57
N VAL A 26 3.35 -9.95 -9.02
CA VAL A 26 4.09 -10.75 -10.00
C VAL A 26 4.10 -10.02 -11.35
N GLU A 27 5.26 -9.91 -11.98
CA GLU A 27 5.42 -9.16 -13.24
C GLU A 27 4.64 -9.77 -14.41
N THR A 28 4.36 -11.07 -14.35
CA THR A 28 3.55 -11.78 -15.35
C THR A 28 2.04 -11.63 -15.16
N SER A 29 1.61 -10.88 -14.14
CA SER A 29 0.20 -10.59 -13.89
C SER A 29 -0.40 -9.73 -14.99
N TYR A 30 -1.65 -10.02 -15.37
CA TYR A 30 -2.42 -9.16 -16.27
C TYR A 30 -2.83 -7.83 -15.60
N ALA A 31 -3.02 -7.85 -14.28
CA ALA A 31 -3.33 -6.65 -13.51
C ALA A 31 -2.04 -5.87 -13.19
N SER A 32 -2.05 -4.57 -13.49
CA SER A 32 -0.96 -3.63 -13.21
C SER A 32 -1.09 -2.94 -11.84
N SER A 33 -2.25 -3.05 -11.19
CA SER A 33 -2.50 -2.51 -9.86
C SER A 33 -3.67 -3.22 -9.18
N PHE A 34 -3.79 -3.04 -7.86
CA PHE A 34 -4.98 -3.40 -7.10
C PHE A 34 -6.01 -2.27 -7.11
N ASN A 35 -7.28 -2.64 -6.93
CA ASN A 35 -8.28 -1.68 -6.46
C ASN A 35 -7.77 -0.96 -5.19
N VAL A 36 -8.06 0.33 -5.07
CA VAL A 36 -7.55 1.16 -3.96
C VAL A 36 -7.98 0.63 -2.59
N GLY A 37 -9.21 0.12 -2.46
CA GLY A 37 -9.72 -0.45 -1.21
C GLY A 37 -9.03 -1.76 -0.86
N CYS A 38 -8.75 -2.61 -1.87
CA CYS A 38 -7.96 -3.83 -1.67
C CYS A 38 -6.53 -3.49 -1.22
N ALA A 39 -5.89 -2.52 -1.87
CA ALA A 39 -4.55 -2.07 -1.49
C ALA A 39 -4.51 -1.52 -0.05
N ALA A 40 -5.49 -0.69 0.32
CA ALA A 40 -5.65 -0.17 1.68
C ALA A 40 -5.81 -1.29 2.71
N THR A 41 -6.63 -2.29 2.38
CA THR A 41 -6.89 -3.45 3.26
C THR A 41 -5.62 -4.23 3.56
N VAL A 42 -4.82 -4.54 2.54
CA VAL A 42 -3.53 -5.25 2.72
C VAL A 42 -2.59 -4.44 3.63
N MET A 43 -2.47 -3.13 3.36
CA MET A 43 -1.60 -2.24 4.15
C MET A 43 -2.02 -2.17 5.62
N PHE A 44 -3.32 -2.00 5.89
CA PHE A 44 -3.82 -1.94 7.26
C PHE A 44 -3.75 -3.28 7.98
N TYR A 45 -3.98 -4.39 7.27
CA TYR A 45 -3.82 -5.72 7.82
C TYR A 45 -2.38 -5.97 8.29
N GLU A 46 -1.38 -5.69 7.46
CA GLU A 46 0.03 -5.90 7.86
C GLU A 46 0.47 -4.95 8.97
N ALA A 47 0.02 -3.69 8.94
CA ALA A 47 0.29 -2.75 10.03
C ALA A 47 -0.33 -3.22 11.36
N MET A 48 -1.56 -3.74 11.32
CA MET A 48 -2.23 -4.30 12.49
C MET A 48 -1.49 -5.54 12.98
N LYS A 49 -1.23 -6.51 12.11
CA LYS A 49 -0.51 -7.76 12.42
C LYS A 49 0.83 -7.49 13.09
N GLN A 50 1.63 -6.56 12.56
CA GLN A 50 2.90 -6.18 13.17
C GLN A 50 2.68 -5.61 14.57
N ARG A 51 1.71 -4.70 14.76
CA ARG A 51 1.37 -4.17 16.10
C ARG A 51 1.01 -5.26 17.10
N TYR A 52 0.20 -6.25 16.70
CA TYR A 52 -0.14 -7.38 17.58
C TYR A 52 1.06 -8.27 17.87
N GLN A 53 1.88 -8.58 16.86
CA GLN A 53 3.09 -9.37 17.05
C GLN A 53 4.08 -8.71 18.02
N TYR A 54 4.15 -7.37 18.04
CA TYR A 54 4.95 -6.62 19.03
C TYR A 54 4.34 -6.62 20.45
N LEU A 55 3.03 -6.87 20.61
CA LEU A 55 2.34 -6.90 21.90
C LEU A 55 2.35 -8.29 22.56
N GLU A 56 2.65 -9.35 21.80
CA GLU A 56 2.78 -10.73 22.29
C GLU A 56 4.20 -11.09 22.77
N VAL A 57 5.13 -10.11 22.77
CA VAL A 57 6.52 -10.22 23.28
C VAL A 57 6.66 -9.41 24.56
#